data_AF-A0A0C2E2D8-F1
#
_entry.id   AF-A0A0C2E2D8-F1
#
_cell.length_a   1.000
_cell.length_b   1.000
_cell.length_c   1.000
_cell.angle_alpha   90.00
_cell.angle_beta   90.00
_cell.angle_gamma   90.00
#
_symmetry.space_group_name_H-M   'P 1'
#
loop_
_entity.id
_entity.type
_entity.pdbx_description
1 polymer ?
#
loop_
_entity_poly.entity_id
_entity_poly.type
_entity_poly.pdbx_seq_one_letter_code
_entity_poly.pdbx_strand_id
1 'polypeptide(L)'
;MEKLSSNGLAAPLYARFANGIVCGYLKGKTISADQFKDLEMQRRICSTIAAYHNMGAPVKVIDDLFAFRKTRDFIKNIDVPAAKGLLHFASQLSDNLEEIQSLVVPLNEEITFCHNDLLAHNIIFDECSGKFVRF
;
A
#
# COMPACT_ATOMS: atom_id res chain seq x y z
N MET A 1 -8.68 6.37 -4.19
CA MET A 1 -8.65 6.63 -5.64
C MET A 1 -8.98 8.07 -5.99
N GLU A 2 -10.14 8.63 -5.64
CA GLU A 2 -10.50 10.03 -5.98
C GLU A 2 -9.43 11.04 -5.52
N LYS A 3 -8.99 10.97 -4.25
CA LYS A 3 -7.91 11.80 -3.71
C LYS A 3 -6.58 11.63 -4.45
N LEU A 4 -6.26 10.41 -4.90
CA LEU A 4 -5.04 10.16 -5.67
C LEU A 4 -5.12 10.80 -7.04
N SER A 5 -6.24 10.60 -7.72
CA SER A 5 -6.52 11.17 -9.04
C SER A 5 -6.46 12.70 -9.02
N SER A 6 -7.10 13.34 -8.03
CA SER A 6 -7.12 14.81 -7.89
C SER A 6 -5.75 15.42 -7.60
N ASN A 7 -4.81 14.65 -7.06
CA ASN A 7 -3.44 15.08 -6.78
C ASN A 7 -2.44 14.65 -7.88
N GLY A 8 -2.92 14.12 -9.02
CA GLY A 8 -2.05 13.60 -10.08
C GLY A 8 -1.19 12.41 -9.63
N LEU A 9 -1.67 11.66 -8.64
CA LEU A 9 -1.00 10.51 -8.02
C LEU A 9 -1.56 9.16 -8.49
N ALA A 10 -2.58 9.16 -9.35
CA ALA A 10 -3.16 8.00 -10.01
C ALA A 10 -3.77 8.41 -11.36
N ALA A 11 -4.23 7.44 -12.14
CA ALA A 11 -5.03 7.71 -13.33
C ALA A 11 -6.27 8.58 -13.03
N PRO A 12 -6.77 9.36 -14.02
CA PRO A 12 -8.09 9.97 -13.95
C PRO A 12 -9.16 8.93 -13.60
N LEU A 13 -9.98 9.16 -12.57
CA LEU A 13 -11.10 8.28 -12.26
C LEU A 13 -12.36 8.82 -12.94
N TYR A 14 -12.95 8.04 -13.85
CA TYR A 14 -14.13 8.44 -14.62
C TYR A 14 -15.44 7.94 -14.00
N ALA A 15 -15.44 6.72 -13.45
CA ALA A 15 -16.63 6.15 -12.80
C ALA A 15 -16.28 5.09 -11.74
N ARG A 16 -17.20 4.88 -10.81
CA ARG A 16 -17.16 3.80 -9.80
C ARG A 16 -18.47 3.02 -9.83
N PHE A 17 -18.34 1.71 -9.77
CA PHE A 17 -19.43 0.74 -9.71
C PHE A 17 -19.27 -0.11 -8.45
N ALA A 18 -20.28 -0.93 -8.12
CA ALA A 18 -20.22 -1.81 -6.95
C ALA A 18 -19.08 -2.83 -7.02
N ASN A 19 -18.66 -3.21 -8.23
CA ASN A 19 -17.68 -4.27 -8.49
C ASN A 19 -16.44 -3.78 -9.27
N GLY A 20 -16.23 -2.47 -9.40
CA GLY A 20 -15.10 -1.97 -10.18
C GLY A 20 -15.08 -0.47 -10.39
N ILE A 21 -14.12 -0.03 -11.21
CA ILE A 21 -13.90 1.37 -11.56
C ILE A 21 -13.58 1.49 -13.05
N VAL A 22 -13.86 2.67 -13.63
CA VAL A 22 -13.36 3.05 -14.95
C VAL A 22 -12.38 4.19 -14.74
N CYS A 23 -11.13 3.99 -15.18
CA CYS A 23 -10.04 4.94 -15.03
C CYS A 23 -9.34 5.20 -16.37
N GLY A 24 -8.57 6.29 -16.42
CA GLY A 24 -7.73 6.64 -17.55
C GLY A 24 -6.61 5.63 -17.78
N TYR A 25 -6.27 5.42 -19.05
CA TYR A 25 -5.09 4.64 -19.40
C TYR A 25 -3.82 5.43 -19.08
N LEU A 26 -2.86 4.75 -18.44
CA LEU A 26 -1.54 5.29 -18.14
C LEU A 26 -0.54 4.72 -19.15
N LYS A 27 0.06 5.59 -19.96
CA LYS A 27 1.16 5.20 -20.85
C LYS A 27 2.40 4.89 -20.02
N GLY A 28 3.08 3.81 -20.35
CA GLY A 28 4.35 3.43 -19.75
C GLY A 28 4.50 1.91 -19.68
N LYS A 29 5.53 1.45 -18.99
CA LYS A 29 5.75 0.04 -18.67
C LYS A 29 5.96 -0.12 -17.18
N THR A 30 5.55 -1.25 -16.65
CA THR A 30 5.92 -1.63 -15.28
C THR A 30 7.42 -1.83 -15.19
N ILE A 31 8.03 -1.42 -14.08
CA ILE A 31 9.47 -1.60 -13.88
C ILE A 31 9.80 -3.05 -13.52
N SER A 32 11.00 -3.50 -13.86
CA SER A 32 11.53 -4.79 -13.43
C SER A 32 12.11 -4.74 -12.01
N ALA A 33 12.36 -5.91 -11.42
CA ALA A 33 13.05 -6.00 -10.14
C ALA A 33 14.49 -5.44 -10.17
N ASP A 34 15.16 -5.47 -11.33
CA ASP A 34 16.50 -4.90 -11.48
C ASP A 34 16.45 -3.38 -11.62
N GLN A 35 15.46 -2.86 -12.33
CA GLN A 35 15.21 -1.41 -12.38
C GLN A 35 14.83 -0.88 -11.00
N PHE A 36 14.13 -1.64 -10.17
CA PHE A 36 13.80 -1.25 -8.79
C PHE A 36 15.06 -1.03 -7.91
N LYS A 37 16.16 -1.72 -8.23
CA LYS A 37 17.45 -1.58 -7.53
C LYS A 37 18.31 -0.44 -8.07
N ASP A 38 17.97 0.10 -9.24
CA ASP A 38 18.72 1.20 -9.83
C ASP A 38 18.55 2.49 -9.01
N LEU A 39 19.67 3.18 -8.75
CA LEU A 39 19.69 4.36 -7.89
C LEU A 39 18.92 5.55 -8.49
N GLU A 40 18.96 5.72 -9.82
CA GLU A 40 18.20 6.78 -10.47
C GLU A 40 16.70 6.49 -10.38
N MET A 41 16.32 5.23 -10.58
CA MET A 41 14.95 4.76 -10.41
C MET A 41 14.46 4.96 -8.98
N GLN A 42 15.24 4.56 -7.98
CA GLN A 42 14.90 4.74 -6.56
C GLN A 42 14.68 6.21 -6.20
N ARG A 43 15.54 7.12 -6.67
CA ARG A 43 15.35 8.57 -6.42
C ARG A 43 14.00 9.06 -6.92
N ARG A 44 13.59 8.63 -8.11
CA ARG A 44 12.32 9.03 -8.71
C ARG A 44 11.12 8.36 -8.01
N ILE A 45 11.24 7.08 -7.61
CA ILE A 45 10.23 6.37 -6.81
C ILE A 45 10.04 7.07 -5.46
N CYS A 46 11.12 7.36 -4.74
CA CYS A 46 11.09 8.05 -3.45
C CYS A 46 10.45 9.43 -3.55
N SER A 47 10.72 10.19 -4.61
CA SER A 47 10.05 11.48 -4.88
C SER A 47 8.53 11.32 -5.01
N THR A 48 8.07 10.25 -5.66
CA THR A 48 6.64 9.94 -5.74
C THR A 48 6.05 9.49 -4.42
N ILE A 49 6.74 8.65 -3.65
CA ILE A 49 6.29 8.21 -2.31
C ILE A 49 6.21 9.40 -1.35
N ALA A 50 7.16 10.34 -1.42
CA ALA A 50 7.11 11.57 -0.64
C ALA A 50 5.85 12.40 -0.99
N ALA A 51 5.46 12.46 -2.25
CA ALA A 51 4.20 13.11 -2.65
C ALA A 51 2.96 12.37 -2.10
N TYR A 52 3.00 11.03 -2.03
CA TYR A 52 1.96 10.24 -1.36
C TYR A 52 1.84 10.60 0.12
N HIS A 53 2.94 10.53 0.85
CA HIS A 53 2.96 10.77 2.30
C HIS A 53 2.51 12.20 2.66
N ASN A 54 2.77 13.18 1.79
CA ASN A 54 2.40 14.58 1.97
C ASN A 54 0.94 14.94 1.60
N MET A 55 0.08 13.97 1.26
CA MET A 55 -1.33 14.24 0.96
C MET A 55 -2.21 14.56 2.21
N GLY A 56 -1.59 14.80 3.36
CA GLY A 56 -2.25 15.06 4.63
C GLY A 56 -2.45 13.79 5.46
N ALA A 57 -2.14 13.91 6.74
CA ALA A 57 -2.24 12.83 7.72
C ALA A 57 -3.70 12.61 8.17
N PRO A 58 -4.16 11.35 8.27
CA PRO A 58 -5.37 11.06 9.02
C PRO A 58 -5.14 11.31 10.52
N VAL A 59 -6.22 11.51 11.28
CA VAL A 59 -6.15 11.60 12.74
C VAL A 59 -5.56 10.30 13.29
N LYS A 60 -4.55 10.41 14.16
CA LYS A 60 -3.89 9.26 14.78
C LYS A 60 -4.82 8.63 15.82
N VAL A 61 -5.53 7.58 15.40
CA VAL A 61 -6.29 6.68 16.28
C VAL A 61 -5.59 5.33 16.25
N ILE A 62 -4.84 5.02 17.32
CA ILE A 62 -3.93 3.86 17.36
C ILE A 62 -4.65 2.55 17.04
N ASP A 63 -5.82 2.32 17.64
CA ASP A 63 -6.59 1.08 17.44
C ASP A 63 -7.23 0.97 16.06
N ASP A 64 -7.35 2.08 15.33
CA ASP A 64 -7.92 2.14 13.99
C ASP A 64 -6.85 2.29 12.89
N LEU A 65 -5.57 2.16 13.24
CA LEU A 65 -4.50 2.13 12.26
C LEU A 65 -4.73 1.00 11.25
N PHE A 66 -4.72 1.37 9.97
CA PHE A 66 -5.19 0.53 8.88
C PHE A 66 -4.52 -0.85 8.86
N ALA A 67 -3.19 -0.90 9.07
CA ALA A 67 -2.43 -2.14 9.07
C ALA A 67 -2.91 -3.11 10.16
N PHE A 68 -2.98 -2.68 11.43
CA PHE A 68 -3.41 -3.56 12.53
C PHE A 68 -4.87 -3.97 12.39
N ARG A 69 -5.77 -3.03 12.04
CA ARG A 69 -7.19 -3.35 11.82
C ARG A 69 -7.37 -4.37 10.71
N LYS A 70 -6.74 -4.16 9.54
CA LYS A 70 -6.87 -5.09 8.40
C LYS A 70 -6.26 -6.44 8.69
N THR A 71 -5.11 -6.50 9.37
CA THR A 71 -4.52 -7.79 9.76
C THR A 71 -5.43 -8.55 10.72
N ARG A 72 -6.06 -7.87 11.70
CA ARG A 72 -7.10 -8.49 12.55
C ARG A 72 -8.26 -9.04 11.72
N ASP A 73 -8.77 -8.28 10.75
CA ASP A 73 -9.83 -8.75 9.85
C ASP A 73 -9.40 -9.98 9.05
N PHE A 74 -8.16 -10.00 8.55
CA PHE A 74 -7.62 -11.17 7.84
C PHE A 74 -7.52 -12.40 8.74
N ILE A 75 -6.97 -12.26 9.95
CA ILE A 75 -6.85 -13.36 10.92
C ILE A 75 -8.23 -13.96 11.23
N LYS A 76 -9.24 -13.12 11.45
CA LYS A 76 -10.62 -13.56 11.72
C LYS A 76 -11.24 -14.37 10.58
N ASN A 77 -10.80 -14.16 9.34
CA ASN A 77 -11.30 -14.87 8.17
C ASN A 77 -10.55 -16.17 7.86
N ILE A 78 -9.52 -16.51 8.63
CA ILE A 78 -8.80 -17.78 8.47
C ILE A 78 -9.69 -18.92 8.99
N ASP A 79 -10.00 -19.87 8.10
CA ASP A 79 -10.62 -21.13 8.48
C ASP A 79 -9.56 -22.03 9.15
N VAL A 80 -9.43 -21.86 10.47
CA VAL A 80 -8.48 -22.59 11.31
C VAL A 80 -8.66 -24.12 11.20
N PRO A 81 -9.89 -24.68 11.25
CA PRO A 81 -10.13 -26.10 10.96
C PRO A 81 -9.64 -26.60 9.59
N ALA A 82 -9.75 -25.78 8.54
CA ALA A 82 -9.25 -26.13 7.20
C ALA A 82 -7.71 -26.09 7.09
N ALA A 83 -7.04 -25.33 7.96
CA ALA A 83 -5.59 -25.18 8.01
C ALA A 83 -4.88 -26.36 8.68
N LYS A 84 -5.13 -27.59 8.19
CA LYS A 84 -4.47 -28.82 8.68
C LYS A 84 -2.94 -28.67 8.62
N GLY A 85 -2.28 -28.81 9.76
CA GLY A 85 -0.83 -28.68 9.91
C GLY A 85 -0.34 -27.27 10.30
N LEU A 86 -1.21 -26.26 10.27
CA LEU A 86 -0.88 -24.87 10.65
C LEU A 86 -1.68 -24.37 11.85
N LEU A 87 -2.50 -25.23 12.49
CA LEU A 87 -3.38 -24.87 13.60
C LEU A 87 -2.65 -24.11 14.72
N HIS A 88 -1.46 -24.59 15.09
CA HIS A 88 -0.63 -23.96 16.11
C HIS A 88 -0.21 -22.55 15.69
N PHE A 89 0.37 -22.39 14.50
CA PHE A 89 0.75 -21.08 13.96
C PHE A 89 -0.45 -20.13 13.86
N ALA A 90 -1.58 -20.61 13.29
CA ALA A 90 -2.78 -19.81 13.13
C ALA A 90 -3.35 -19.33 14.47
N SER A 91 -3.28 -20.16 15.51
CA SER A 91 -3.76 -19.80 16.86
C SER A 91 -2.94 -18.69 17.53
N GLN A 92 -1.68 -18.49 17.12
CA GLN A 92 -0.78 -17.47 17.67
C GLN A 92 -0.84 -16.12 16.94
N LEU A 93 -1.52 -16.04 15.79
CA LEU A 93 -1.48 -14.82 14.96
C LEU A 93 -2.04 -13.58 15.66
N SER A 94 -3.07 -13.74 16.50
CA SER A 94 -3.64 -12.64 17.27
C SER A 94 -2.64 -12.09 18.28
N ASP A 95 -2.02 -12.97 19.07
CA ASP A 95 -1.04 -12.59 20.09
C ASP A 95 0.22 -11.99 19.45
N ASN A 96 0.69 -12.58 18.36
CA ASN A 96 1.83 -12.05 17.59
C ASN A 96 1.53 -10.64 17.03
N LEU A 97 0.28 -10.37 16.61
CA LEU A 97 -0.11 -9.05 16.13
C LEU A 97 -0.13 -8.02 17.27
N GLU A 98 -0.58 -8.41 18.46
CA GLU A 98 -0.53 -7.56 19.66
C GLU A 98 0.91 -7.25 20.06
N GLU A 99 1.80 -8.25 20.01
CA GLU A 99 3.23 -8.05 20.25
C GLU A 99 3.83 -7.05 19.24
N ILE A 100 3.61 -7.26 17.94
CA ILE A 100 4.09 -6.33 16.89
C ILE A 100 3.52 -4.92 17.13
N GLN A 101 2.22 -4.79 17.46
CA GLN A 101 1.61 -3.49 17.75
C GLN A 101 2.29 -2.81 18.96
N SER A 102 2.60 -3.58 20.01
CA SER A 102 3.30 -3.08 21.21
C SER A 102 4.72 -2.60 20.92
N LEU A 103 5.39 -3.16 19.91
CA LEU A 103 6.75 -2.77 19.50
C LEU A 103 6.75 -1.55 18.56
N VAL A 104 5.77 -1.48 17.65
CA VAL A 104 5.71 -0.47 16.58
C VAL A 104 5.10 0.84 17.05
N VAL A 105 4.00 0.80 17.82
CA VAL A 105 3.29 2.02 18.26
C VAL A 105 4.19 2.98 19.05
N PRO A 106 5.07 2.51 19.97
CA PRO A 106 5.97 3.39 20.72
C PRO A 106 7.04 4.08 19.88
N LEU A 107 7.36 3.60 18.67
CA LEU A 107 8.26 4.30 17.74
C LEU A 107 7.71 5.67 17.34
N ASN A 108 6.40 5.90 17.55
CA ASN A 108 5.72 7.17 17.32
C ASN A 108 5.93 7.72 15.90
N GLU A 109 6.01 6.81 14.93
CA GLU A 109 6.15 7.16 13.51
C GLU A 109 5.00 8.07 13.05
N GLU A 110 5.33 8.93 12.09
CA GLU A 110 4.35 9.80 11.46
C GLU A 110 3.33 8.97 10.68
N ILE A 111 2.05 9.21 10.93
CA ILE A 111 0.97 8.53 10.20
C ILE A 111 0.68 9.32 8.94
N THR A 112 0.98 8.72 7.79
CA THR A 112 0.82 9.35 6.48
C THR A 112 -0.06 8.51 5.56
N PHE A 113 -0.39 9.07 4.38
CA PHE A 113 -1.10 8.31 3.36
C PHE A 113 -0.13 7.38 2.62
N CYS A 114 -0.24 6.07 2.84
CA CYS A 114 0.65 5.05 2.25
C CYS A 114 -0.01 4.30 1.08
N HIS A 115 0.81 3.82 0.14
CA HIS A 115 0.36 2.91 -0.92
C HIS A 115 0.09 1.49 -0.40
N ASN A 116 0.88 1.04 0.59
CA ASN A 116 0.85 -0.29 1.23
C ASN A 116 1.17 -1.51 0.33
N ASP A 117 1.32 -1.33 -0.99
CA ASP A 117 1.66 -2.42 -1.91
C ASP A 117 2.67 -2.00 -3.00
N LEU A 118 3.87 -1.57 -2.60
CA LEU A 118 4.89 -0.99 -3.49
C LEU A 118 5.74 -2.06 -4.24
N LEU A 119 5.06 -2.97 -4.92
CA LEU A 119 5.70 -3.98 -5.76
C LEU A 119 6.11 -3.39 -7.12
N ALA A 120 7.15 -3.94 -7.75
CA ALA A 120 7.69 -3.43 -9.02
C ALA A 120 6.63 -3.34 -10.13
N HIS A 121 5.71 -4.30 -10.20
CA HIS A 121 4.64 -4.32 -11.20
C HIS A 121 3.55 -3.27 -10.96
N ASN A 122 3.47 -2.68 -9.76
CA ASN A 122 2.56 -1.58 -9.45
C ASN A 122 3.16 -0.21 -9.81
N ILE A 123 4.42 -0.15 -10.25
CA ILE A 123 5.11 1.10 -10.59
C ILE A 123 5.26 1.20 -12.10
N ILE A 124 4.57 2.17 -12.72
CA ILE A 124 4.63 2.43 -14.16
C ILE A 124 5.60 3.58 -14.44
N PHE A 125 6.52 3.34 -15.37
CA PHE A 125 7.48 4.32 -15.86
C PHE A 125 7.19 4.66 -17.32
N ASP A 126 7.02 5.95 -17.62
CA ASP A 126 6.92 6.45 -18.99
C ASP A 126 8.28 6.99 -19.45
N GLU A 127 9.00 6.18 -20.22
CA GLU A 127 10.32 6.50 -20.77
C GLU A 127 10.31 7.80 -21.59
N CYS A 128 9.20 8.12 -22.28
CA CYS A 128 9.11 9.31 -23.14
C CYS A 128 9.07 10.61 -22.34
N SER A 129 8.33 10.64 -21.24
CA SER A 129 8.20 11.83 -20.40
C SER A 129 9.22 11.87 -19.25
N GLY A 130 9.90 10.75 -18.99
CA GLY A 130 10.77 10.57 -17.82
C GLY A 130 10.02 10.65 -16.50
N LYS A 131 8.68 10.64 -16.54
CA LYS A 131 7.81 10.70 -15.37
C LYS A 131 7.38 9.29 -15.00
N PHE A 132 7.26 9.07 -13.70
CA PHE A 132 6.47 7.96 -13.20
C PHE A 132 5.00 8.30 -13.37
N VAL A 133 4.29 7.37 -13.97
CA VAL A 133 2.84 7.42 -14.06
C VAL A 133 2.35 6.38 -13.07
N ARG A 134 1.44 6.76 -12.19
CA ARG A 134 1.30 6.14 -10.87
C ARG A 134 0.10 5.21 -10.81
N PHE A 135 0.28 4.08 -10.10
CA PHE A 135 -0.67 3.09 -9.53
C PHE A 135 -2.12 3.11 -10.03
#